data_AF-A0A965ZU50-F1
#
_entry.id   AF-A0A965ZU50-F1
#
_cell.length_a   1.000
_cell.length_b   1.000
_cell.length_c   1.000
_cell.angle_alpha   90.00
_cell.angle_beta   90.00
_cell.angle_gamma   90.00
#
_symmetry.space_group_name_H-M   'P 1'
#
loop_
_entity.id
_entity.type
_entity.pdbx_description
1 polymer ?
#
loop_
_entity_poly.entity_id
_entity_poly.type
_entity_poly.pdbx_seq_one_letter_code
_entity_poly.pdbx_strand_id
1 'polypeptide(L)'
;MDDLKDTTSTRVSKAMRSLPRDHFIEMSDPSLVLGRSIPPTNAVSEILHHARVCPEHKVLQIGTGAGYVAALLSKLAAQVVTIEINPSISRFAQSRFNKLGLANLVLREQDGSEGAPDLGPYDRIMVSSPRIRNTQRLLEQLASGGLLIALEQGENNTHILTRYEVSELGATLRRELALVDFSKDTGMTLLDMGMVDQVMLSEARRLARRKKLPVIKVLREQLNMEDATLYRRLAEENGMTFSPVDELLPRVQPQLMEAFSRSFLDSHHIIPLEVSERNLLVATDDPDSSVEDILRMHPYDRVVKVLVTPNDFKRLWTTVE
;
A
#
# COMPACT_ATOMS: atom_id res chain seq x y z
N MET A 1 0.84 -15.55 -26.94
CA MET A 1 0.39 -14.67 -25.84
C MET A 1 1.11 -14.99 -24.52
N ASP A 2 1.55 -16.24 -24.30
CA ASP A 2 2.35 -16.64 -23.14
C ASP A 2 3.81 -16.17 -23.17
N ASP A 3 4.51 -16.20 -24.31
CA ASP A 3 5.92 -15.74 -24.40
C ASP A 3 6.12 -14.27 -24.05
N LEU A 4 5.15 -13.41 -24.41
CA LEU A 4 5.16 -11.98 -24.09
C LEU A 4 4.90 -11.73 -22.60
N LYS A 5 4.07 -12.57 -21.94
CA LYS A 5 3.86 -12.51 -20.49
C LYS A 5 5.16 -12.89 -19.78
N ASP A 6 5.78 -14.00 -20.15
CA ASP A 6 6.99 -14.51 -19.49
C ASP A 6 8.19 -13.54 -19.63
N THR A 7 8.35 -12.96 -20.82
CA THR A 7 9.37 -11.93 -21.08
C THR A 7 9.12 -10.66 -20.27
N THR A 8 7.87 -10.20 -20.17
CA THR A 8 7.51 -9.02 -19.37
C THR A 8 7.79 -9.27 -17.89
N SER A 9 7.39 -10.43 -17.36
CA SER A 9 7.59 -10.80 -15.97
C SER A 9 9.07 -10.85 -15.58
N THR A 10 9.90 -11.39 -16.47
CA THR A 10 11.35 -11.44 -16.29
C THR A 10 11.97 -10.05 -16.24
N ARG A 11 11.54 -9.13 -17.12
CA ARG A 11 12.03 -7.74 -17.17
C ARG A 11 11.61 -6.95 -15.92
N VAL A 12 10.35 -7.06 -15.50
CA VAL A 12 9.85 -6.42 -14.27
C VAL A 12 10.63 -6.90 -13.06
N SER A 13 10.78 -8.22 -12.90
CA SER A 13 11.54 -8.82 -11.80
C SER A 13 13.00 -8.36 -11.78
N LYS A 14 13.64 -8.23 -12.95
CA LYS A 14 15.02 -7.72 -13.08
C LYS A 14 15.10 -6.24 -12.68
N ALA A 15 14.16 -5.41 -13.11
CA ALA A 15 14.11 -3.99 -12.76
C ALA A 15 13.95 -3.80 -11.24
N MET A 16 13.00 -4.51 -10.62
CA MET A 16 12.75 -4.44 -9.17
C MET A 16 13.95 -4.93 -8.34
N ARG A 17 14.70 -5.95 -8.81
CA ARG A 17 15.95 -6.36 -8.16
C ARG A 17 17.07 -5.32 -8.28
N SER A 18 17.11 -4.57 -9.38
CA SER A 18 18.15 -3.56 -9.62
C SER A 18 17.91 -2.23 -8.89
N LEU A 19 16.67 -1.98 -8.46
CA LEU A 19 16.24 -0.79 -7.74
C LEU A 19 15.55 -1.23 -6.46
N PRO A 20 16.30 -1.44 -5.36
CA PRO A 20 15.71 -1.75 -4.06
C PRO A 20 14.74 -0.66 -3.61
N ARG A 21 13.54 -1.05 -3.17
CA ARG A 21 12.47 -0.13 -2.77
C ARG A 21 12.87 0.79 -1.62
N ASP A 22 13.61 0.27 -0.66
CA ASP A 22 14.08 0.96 0.54
C ASP A 22 14.94 2.19 0.21
N HIS A 23 15.62 2.23 -0.94
CA HIS A 23 16.36 3.42 -1.39
C HIS A 23 15.44 4.61 -1.76
N PHE A 24 14.13 4.38 -1.87
CA PHE A 24 13.12 5.39 -2.19
C PHE A 24 12.39 5.90 -0.95
N ILE A 25 12.68 5.35 0.23
CA ILE A 25 12.10 5.77 1.49
C ILE A 25 12.95 6.90 2.06
N GLU A 26 12.30 8.02 2.38
CA GLU A 26 12.96 9.16 2.98
C GLU A 26 12.84 9.09 4.50
N MET A 27 13.98 8.93 5.16
CA MET A 27 14.09 8.82 6.62
C MET A 27 14.44 10.16 7.28
N SER A 28 15.02 11.10 6.52
CA SER A 28 15.58 12.34 7.09
C SER A 28 14.55 13.42 7.40
N ASP A 29 13.39 13.38 6.72
CA ASP A 29 12.28 14.30 6.96
C ASP A 29 11.00 13.51 7.27
N PRO A 30 10.69 13.32 8.57
CA PRO A 30 9.49 12.62 9.02
C PRO A 30 8.18 13.30 8.60
N SER A 31 8.21 14.55 8.11
CA SER A 31 7.01 15.25 7.64
C SER A 31 6.59 14.85 6.23
N LEU A 32 7.52 14.31 5.43
CA LEU A 32 7.28 14.02 4.02
C LEU A 32 6.81 12.59 3.76
N VAL A 33 7.05 11.67 4.70
CA VAL A 33 6.61 10.26 4.71
C VAL A 33 6.45 9.66 3.30
N LEU A 34 7.50 9.78 2.48
CA LEU A 34 7.41 9.50 1.04
C LEU A 34 7.07 8.03 0.74
N GLY A 35 7.45 7.11 1.64
CA GLY A 35 7.13 5.69 1.52
C GLY A 35 5.63 5.40 1.43
N ARG A 36 4.76 6.29 1.94
CA ARG A 36 3.29 6.19 1.78
C ARG A 36 2.86 6.07 0.33
N SER A 37 3.53 6.81 -0.56
CA SER A 37 3.21 6.84 -1.99
C SER A 37 3.66 5.59 -2.75
N ILE A 38 4.40 4.67 -2.12
CA ILE A 38 4.89 3.46 -2.75
C ILE A 38 3.88 2.32 -2.48
N PRO A 39 3.21 1.76 -3.52
CA PRO A 39 2.33 0.60 -3.36
C PRO A 39 3.13 -0.61 -2.86
N PRO A 40 2.53 -1.60 -2.16
CA PRO A 40 3.22 -2.83 -1.76
C PRO A 40 3.98 -3.51 -2.90
N THR A 41 5.04 -4.26 -2.60
CA THR A 41 5.93 -4.86 -3.62
C THR A 41 5.18 -5.79 -4.59
N ASN A 42 4.27 -6.60 -4.09
CA ASN A 42 3.36 -7.42 -4.90
C ASN A 42 2.48 -6.54 -5.81
N ALA A 43 1.88 -5.47 -5.28
CA ALA A 43 1.07 -4.55 -6.07
C ALA A 43 1.88 -3.85 -7.17
N VAL A 44 3.09 -3.38 -6.89
CA VAL A 44 4.00 -2.79 -7.90
C VAL A 44 4.30 -3.80 -9.01
N SER A 45 4.57 -5.05 -8.63
CA SER A 45 4.77 -6.12 -9.60
C SER A 45 3.54 -6.27 -10.51
N GLU A 46 2.36 -6.48 -9.95
CA GLU A 46 1.11 -6.64 -10.72
C GLU A 46 0.81 -5.44 -11.63
N ILE A 47 0.94 -4.22 -11.11
CA ILE A 47 0.76 -2.97 -11.88
C ILE A 47 1.67 -2.97 -13.12
N LEU A 48 2.95 -3.27 -12.95
CA LEU A 48 3.93 -3.24 -14.05
C LEU A 48 3.71 -4.39 -15.05
N HIS A 49 3.30 -5.57 -14.59
CA HIS A 49 2.94 -6.69 -15.47
C HIS A 49 1.74 -6.33 -16.34
N HIS A 50 0.70 -5.75 -15.73
CA HIS A 50 -0.50 -5.34 -16.44
C HIS A 50 -0.31 -4.13 -17.35
N ALA A 51 0.65 -3.26 -17.03
CA ALA A 51 1.04 -2.13 -17.89
C ALA A 51 1.72 -2.58 -19.19
N ARG A 52 2.28 -3.80 -19.28
CA ARG A 52 2.88 -4.36 -20.51
C ARG A 52 3.84 -3.38 -21.21
N VAL A 53 4.78 -2.83 -20.44
CA VAL A 53 5.74 -1.83 -20.91
C VAL A 53 6.84 -2.52 -21.73
N CYS A 54 7.08 -2.06 -22.95
CA CYS A 54 8.15 -2.53 -23.85
C CYS A 54 9.30 -1.51 -23.91
N PRO A 55 10.52 -1.95 -24.26
CA PRO A 55 11.71 -1.07 -24.29
C PRO A 55 11.57 0.15 -25.19
N GLU A 56 10.71 0.10 -26.22
CA GLU A 56 10.52 1.16 -27.20
C GLU A 56 9.46 2.19 -26.76
N HIS A 57 8.69 1.89 -25.72
CA HIS A 57 7.53 2.70 -25.34
C HIS A 57 7.93 4.05 -24.75
N LYS A 58 7.07 5.04 -24.99
CA LYS A 58 6.94 6.27 -24.22
C LYS A 58 5.84 6.12 -23.18
N VAL A 59 6.17 6.38 -21.92
CA VAL A 59 5.25 6.18 -20.78
C VAL A 59 4.98 7.50 -20.08
N LEU A 60 3.70 7.80 -19.82
CA LEU A 60 3.29 8.85 -18.88
C LEU A 60 2.91 8.21 -17.54
N GLN A 61 3.37 8.78 -16.43
CA GLN A 61 2.95 8.42 -15.09
C GLN A 61 2.32 9.65 -14.40
N ILE A 62 1.16 9.47 -13.78
CA ILE A 62 0.51 10.46 -12.94
C ILE A 62 0.66 10.06 -11.47
N GLY A 63 1.25 10.93 -10.66
CA GLY A 63 1.59 10.68 -9.26
C GLY A 63 2.99 10.06 -9.13
N THR A 64 4.02 10.90 -9.18
CA THR A 64 5.41 10.45 -9.00
C THR A 64 5.67 9.90 -7.60
N GLY A 65 5.15 10.58 -6.56
CA GLY A 65 5.41 10.22 -5.17
C GLY A 65 6.90 10.14 -4.85
N ALA A 66 7.32 9.08 -4.16
CA ALA A 66 8.72 8.78 -3.87
C ALA A 66 9.58 8.54 -5.12
N GLY A 67 8.97 8.32 -6.29
CA GLY A 67 9.65 8.09 -7.55
C GLY A 67 10.05 6.62 -7.81
N TYR A 68 9.67 5.68 -6.95
CA TYR A 68 10.03 4.26 -7.12
C TYR A 68 9.49 3.68 -8.44
N VAL A 69 8.19 3.82 -8.67
CA VAL A 69 7.54 3.33 -9.89
C VAL A 69 8.07 4.06 -11.12
N ALA A 70 8.29 5.38 -11.04
CA ALA A 70 8.89 6.16 -12.12
C ALA A 70 10.29 5.63 -12.51
N ALA A 71 11.11 5.32 -11.52
CA ALA A 71 12.44 4.75 -11.73
C ALA A 71 12.39 3.34 -12.34
N LEU A 72 11.44 2.50 -11.91
CA LEU A 72 11.22 1.19 -12.54
C LEU A 72 10.79 1.35 -14.00
N LEU A 73 9.86 2.27 -14.30
CA LEU A 73 9.44 2.57 -15.67
C LEU A 73 10.64 3.04 -16.52
N SER A 74 11.55 3.85 -15.97
CA SER A 74 12.76 4.30 -16.67
C SER A 74 13.71 3.15 -17.05
N LYS A 75 13.70 2.04 -16.30
CA LYS A 75 14.42 0.80 -16.67
C LYS A 75 13.68 -0.07 -17.69
N LEU A 76 12.39 0.16 -17.89
CA LEU A 76 11.50 -0.68 -18.72
C LEU A 76 11.11 -0.03 -20.05
N ALA A 77 11.21 1.29 -20.17
CA ALA A 77 10.73 2.07 -21.31
C ALA A 77 11.85 2.92 -21.95
N ALA A 78 11.63 3.38 -23.19
CA ALA A 78 12.54 4.28 -23.88
C ALA A 78 12.52 5.67 -23.25
N GLN A 79 11.33 6.17 -22.91
CA GLN A 79 11.10 7.50 -22.35
C GLN A 79 10.01 7.44 -21.29
N VAL A 80 10.20 8.19 -20.20
CA VAL A 80 9.22 8.33 -19.13
C VAL A 80 8.97 9.79 -18.84
N VAL A 81 7.70 10.19 -18.83
CA VAL A 81 7.23 11.45 -18.27
C VAL A 81 6.48 11.11 -16.99
N THR A 82 6.80 11.77 -15.88
CA THR A 82 6.07 11.59 -14.61
C THR A 82 5.63 12.94 -14.08
N ILE A 83 4.45 12.99 -13.47
CA ILE A 83 3.84 14.24 -12.98
C ILE A 83 3.59 14.13 -11.48
N GLU A 84 4.02 15.15 -10.73
CA GLU A 84 3.76 15.31 -9.31
C GLU A 84 3.17 16.68 -9.04
N ILE A 85 2.09 16.74 -8.24
CA ILE A 85 1.42 18.00 -7.92
C ILE A 85 2.06 18.70 -6.71
N ASN A 86 2.74 17.96 -5.84
CA ASN A 86 3.37 18.51 -4.64
C ASN A 86 4.83 18.95 -4.91
N PRO A 87 5.15 20.25 -4.77
CA PRO A 87 6.49 20.77 -5.04
C PRO A 87 7.60 20.21 -4.16
N SER A 88 7.29 19.90 -2.90
CA SER A 88 8.27 19.30 -2.00
C SER A 88 8.59 17.89 -2.46
N ILE A 89 7.57 17.05 -2.67
CA ILE A 89 7.74 15.66 -3.15
C ILE A 89 8.50 15.64 -4.49
N SER A 90 8.10 16.52 -5.42
CA SER A 90 8.74 16.71 -6.73
C SER A 90 10.26 16.93 -6.61
N ARG A 91 10.69 17.86 -5.74
CA ARG A 91 12.12 18.14 -5.52
C ARG A 91 12.89 16.92 -4.98
N PHE A 92 12.31 16.16 -4.06
CA PHE A 92 12.95 14.94 -3.54
C PHE A 92 13.08 13.86 -4.61
N ALA A 93 12.01 13.63 -5.37
CA ALA A 93 12.02 12.68 -6.49
C ALA A 93 13.08 13.08 -7.54
N GLN A 94 13.12 14.36 -7.93
CA GLN A 94 14.11 14.88 -8.89
C GLN A 94 15.55 14.67 -8.40
N SER A 95 15.85 14.99 -7.14
CA SER A 95 17.17 14.77 -6.57
C SER A 95 17.58 13.30 -6.64
N ARG A 96 16.64 12.39 -6.36
CA ARG A 96 16.86 10.94 -6.46
C ARG A 96 17.08 10.49 -7.90
N PHE A 97 16.29 10.99 -8.85
CA PHE A 97 16.47 10.67 -10.28
C PHE A 97 17.83 11.12 -10.81
N ASN A 98 18.30 12.30 -10.39
CA ASN A 98 19.63 12.80 -10.74
C ASN A 98 20.74 11.89 -10.16
N LYS A 99 20.64 11.49 -8.89
CA LYS A 99 21.60 10.57 -8.24
C LYS A 99 21.64 9.20 -8.92
N LEU A 100 20.49 8.71 -9.39
CA LEU A 100 20.36 7.43 -10.10
C LEU A 100 20.73 7.52 -11.59
N GLY A 101 20.99 8.71 -12.13
CA GLY A 101 21.34 8.92 -13.54
C GLY A 101 20.22 8.56 -14.52
N LEU A 102 18.95 8.77 -14.16
CA LEU A 102 17.79 8.39 -14.97
C LEU A 102 17.54 9.40 -16.10
N ALA A 103 18.41 9.42 -17.11
CA ALA A 103 18.41 10.42 -18.18
C ALA A 103 17.18 10.38 -19.10
N ASN A 104 16.45 9.27 -19.17
CA ASN A 104 15.25 9.11 -19.98
C ASN A 104 13.94 9.43 -19.23
N LEU A 105 14.04 9.99 -18.01
CA LEU A 105 12.91 10.32 -17.16
C LEU A 105 12.81 11.84 -16.99
N VAL A 106 11.65 12.39 -17.34
CA VAL A 106 11.31 13.81 -17.12
C VAL A 106 10.21 13.91 -16.07
N LEU A 107 10.46 14.68 -15.00
CA LEU A 107 9.47 15.02 -13.99
C LEU A 107 8.86 16.39 -14.30
N ARG A 108 7.54 16.51 -14.18
CA ARG A 108 6.81 17.78 -14.22
C ARG A 108 6.08 18.03 -12.91
N GLU A 109 6.24 19.25 -12.41
CA GLU A 109 5.53 19.73 -11.24
C GLU A 109 4.25 20.45 -11.68
N GLN A 110 3.13 19.72 -11.77
CA GLN A 110 1.84 20.26 -12.21
C GLN A 110 0.69 19.34 -11.78
N ASP A 111 -0.55 19.79 -11.98
CA ASP A 111 -1.71 18.89 -11.90
C ASP A 111 -1.66 17.87 -13.04
N GLY A 112 -1.71 16.59 -12.68
CA GLY A 112 -1.68 15.48 -13.63
C GLY A 112 -3.04 15.13 -14.23
N SER A 113 -4.13 15.78 -13.81
CA SER A 113 -5.48 15.58 -14.37
C SER A 113 -5.55 15.85 -15.88
N GLU A 114 -4.75 16.81 -16.36
CA GLU A 114 -4.64 17.18 -17.77
C GLU A 114 -3.52 16.42 -18.52
N GLY A 115 -2.76 15.56 -17.82
CA GLY A 115 -1.63 14.83 -18.39
C GLY A 115 -0.50 15.76 -18.89
N ALA A 116 0.11 15.40 -20.00
CA ALA A 116 1.18 16.17 -20.65
C ALA A 116 1.07 16.05 -22.19
N PRO A 117 0.05 16.68 -22.81
CA PRO A 117 -0.29 16.47 -24.21
C PRO A 117 0.80 16.94 -25.18
N ASP A 118 1.58 17.96 -24.80
CA ASP A 118 2.71 18.50 -25.58
C ASP A 118 3.90 17.53 -25.70
N LEU A 119 3.95 16.52 -24.83
CA LEU A 119 4.91 15.42 -24.90
C LEU A 119 4.27 14.11 -25.39
N GLY A 120 2.98 14.09 -25.70
CA GLY A 120 2.31 12.91 -26.26
C GLY A 120 2.67 12.66 -27.74
N PRO A 121 2.08 11.61 -28.35
CA PRO A 121 1.25 10.59 -27.71
C PRO A 121 2.07 9.58 -26.88
N TYR A 122 1.40 8.82 -26.02
CA TYR A 122 2.02 7.82 -25.12
C TYR A 122 1.57 6.40 -25.44
N ASP A 123 2.50 5.46 -25.47
CA ASP A 123 2.16 4.04 -25.61
C ASP A 123 1.51 3.50 -24.34
N ARG A 124 1.94 4.01 -23.18
CA ARG A 124 1.40 3.62 -21.87
C ARG A 124 1.14 4.84 -21.01
N ILE A 125 0.04 4.81 -20.29
CA ILE A 125 -0.25 5.77 -19.23
C ILE A 125 -0.49 5.02 -17.93
N MET A 126 0.13 5.46 -16.85
CA MET A 126 -0.02 4.89 -15.52
C MET A 126 -0.54 5.96 -14.57
N VAL A 127 -1.76 5.78 -14.09
CA VAL A 127 -2.38 6.64 -13.09
C VAL A 127 -2.20 5.99 -11.73
N SER A 128 -1.18 6.42 -10.99
CA SER A 128 -0.82 5.89 -9.67
C SER A 128 -1.57 6.58 -8.52
N SER A 129 -2.46 7.54 -8.82
CA SER A 129 -3.21 8.31 -7.82
C SER A 129 -4.71 8.08 -7.98
N PRO A 130 -5.41 7.53 -6.97
CA PRO A 130 -6.86 7.35 -6.99
C PRO A 130 -7.64 8.67 -6.98
N ARG A 131 -6.95 9.82 -6.83
CA ARG A 131 -7.55 11.15 -6.92
C ARG A 131 -7.93 11.52 -8.35
N ILE A 132 -7.32 10.90 -9.36
CA ILE A 132 -7.66 11.13 -10.76
C ILE A 132 -8.87 10.27 -11.12
N ARG A 133 -10.06 10.83 -10.93
CA ARG A 133 -11.34 10.13 -11.17
C ARG A 133 -11.77 10.13 -12.63
N ASN A 134 -11.35 11.12 -13.40
CA ASN A 134 -11.67 11.23 -14.81
C ASN A 134 -10.38 11.02 -15.63
N THR A 135 -10.31 9.90 -16.34
CA THR A 135 -9.17 9.52 -17.17
C THR A 135 -9.33 9.93 -18.63
N GLN A 136 -10.44 10.57 -19.02
CA GLN A 136 -10.75 10.88 -20.42
C GLN A 136 -9.66 11.70 -21.11
N ARG A 137 -9.18 12.77 -20.46
CA ARG A 137 -8.09 13.62 -20.97
C ARG A 137 -6.78 12.86 -21.14
N LEU A 138 -6.56 11.83 -20.33
CA LEU A 138 -5.38 10.99 -20.41
C LEU A 138 -5.52 9.97 -21.54
N LEU A 139 -6.71 9.37 -21.71
CA LEU A 139 -7.01 8.45 -22.81
C LEU A 139 -6.81 9.11 -24.18
N GLU A 140 -7.16 10.39 -24.30
CA GLU A 140 -6.93 11.21 -25.51
C GLU A 140 -5.44 11.37 -25.87
N GLN A 141 -4.53 11.14 -24.91
CA GLN A 141 -3.09 11.22 -25.11
C GLN A 141 -2.45 9.86 -25.42
N LEU A 142 -3.22 8.77 -25.50
CA LEU A 142 -2.72 7.46 -25.89
C LEU A 142 -2.42 7.41 -27.40
N ALA A 143 -1.31 6.77 -27.75
CA ALA A 143 -1.03 6.34 -29.10
C ALA A 143 -2.02 5.22 -29.53
N SER A 144 -2.11 4.96 -30.83
CA SER A 144 -2.88 3.81 -31.34
C SER A 144 -2.37 2.50 -30.73
N GLY A 145 -3.29 1.67 -30.23
CA GLY A 145 -2.94 0.45 -29.48
C GLY A 145 -2.34 0.70 -28.09
N GLY A 146 -2.43 1.95 -27.60
CA GLY A 146 -2.00 2.35 -26.28
C GLY A 146 -2.85 1.75 -25.16
N LEU A 147 -2.28 1.74 -23.97
CA LEU A 147 -2.90 1.14 -22.78
C LEU A 147 -2.74 2.07 -21.58
N LEU A 148 -3.82 2.32 -20.86
CA LEU A 148 -3.83 3.04 -19.59
C LEU A 148 -4.11 2.08 -18.44
N ILE A 149 -3.28 2.11 -17.40
CA ILE A 149 -3.52 1.45 -16.12
C ILE A 149 -3.83 2.52 -15.09
N ALA A 150 -4.89 2.35 -14.32
CA ALA A 150 -5.28 3.26 -13.25
C ALA A 150 -5.49 2.53 -11.93
N LEU A 151 -5.03 3.15 -10.85
CA LEU A 151 -5.51 2.86 -9.50
C LEU A 151 -6.78 3.67 -9.26
N GLU A 152 -7.90 2.99 -9.12
CA GLU A 152 -9.20 3.58 -8.82
C GLU A 152 -9.61 3.27 -7.38
N GLN A 153 -10.41 4.15 -6.79
CA GLN A 153 -10.98 3.91 -5.47
C GLN A 153 -12.27 3.10 -5.63
N GLY A 154 -12.29 1.90 -5.07
CA GLY A 154 -13.46 1.06 -4.93
C GLY A 154 -14.28 1.38 -3.68
N GLU A 155 -15.26 0.54 -3.38
CA GLU A 155 -16.03 0.62 -2.14
C GLU A 155 -15.11 0.39 -0.92
N ASN A 156 -15.48 0.94 0.23
CA ASN A 156 -14.77 0.76 1.50
C ASN A 156 -13.27 1.16 1.47
N ASN A 157 -12.89 2.17 0.68
CA ASN A 157 -11.50 2.61 0.49
C ASN A 157 -10.55 1.53 -0.07
N THR A 158 -11.10 0.52 -0.76
CA THR A 158 -10.27 -0.43 -1.51
C THR A 158 -9.68 0.23 -2.75
N HIS A 159 -8.52 -0.25 -3.19
CA HIS A 159 -7.95 0.14 -4.48
C HIS A 159 -8.24 -0.94 -5.52
N ILE A 160 -8.76 -0.52 -6.67
CA ILE A 160 -9.04 -1.38 -7.82
C ILE A 160 -8.01 -1.05 -8.91
N LEU A 161 -7.37 -2.07 -9.46
CA LEU A 161 -6.51 -1.89 -10.61
C LEU A 161 -7.35 -2.00 -11.89
N THR A 162 -7.49 -0.90 -12.62
CA THR A 162 -8.28 -0.84 -13.84
C THR A 162 -7.39 -0.66 -15.05
N ARG A 163 -7.73 -1.34 -16.15
CA ARG A 163 -7.08 -1.19 -17.44
C ARG A 163 -8.05 -0.63 -18.48
N TYR A 164 -7.57 0.32 -19.25
CA TYR A 164 -8.24 0.87 -20.41
C TYR A 164 -7.42 0.56 -21.67
N GLU A 165 -8.10 0.00 -22.67
CA GLU A 165 -7.53 -0.27 -23.99
C GLU A 165 -8.28 0.59 -25.01
N VAL A 166 -7.55 1.35 -25.83
CA VAL A 166 -8.14 2.14 -26.93
C VAL A 166 -7.95 1.35 -28.23
N SER A 167 -9.06 1.01 -28.89
CA SER A 167 -9.02 0.33 -30.18
C SER A 167 -8.54 1.27 -31.29
N GLU A 168 -8.15 0.73 -32.44
CA GLU A 168 -7.77 1.53 -33.61
C GLU A 168 -8.91 2.46 -34.10
N LEU A 169 -10.17 2.14 -33.75
CA LEU A 169 -11.36 2.94 -34.05
C LEU A 169 -11.68 3.98 -32.96
N GLY A 170 -10.82 4.12 -31.95
CA GLY A 170 -11.00 5.07 -30.83
C GLY A 170 -11.97 4.59 -29.74
N ALA A 171 -12.50 3.37 -29.83
CA ALA A 171 -13.37 2.83 -28.79
C ALA A 171 -12.54 2.44 -27.55
N THR A 172 -12.94 2.93 -26.39
CA THR A 172 -12.27 2.63 -25.12
C THR A 172 -12.94 1.44 -24.43
N LEU A 173 -12.15 0.43 -24.08
CA LEU A 173 -12.59 -0.72 -23.29
C LEU A 173 -12.00 -0.65 -21.88
N ARG A 174 -12.86 -0.47 -20.87
CA ARG A 174 -12.49 -0.55 -19.44
C ARG A 174 -12.61 -1.99 -18.95
N ARG A 175 -11.58 -2.47 -18.25
CA ARG A 175 -11.53 -3.79 -17.59
C ARG A 175 -10.94 -3.65 -16.20
N GLU A 176 -11.69 -4.06 -15.19
CA GLU A 176 -11.15 -4.26 -13.85
C GLU A 176 -10.25 -5.50 -13.88
N LEU A 177 -9.04 -5.35 -13.34
CA LEU A 177 -8.08 -6.43 -13.19
C LEU A 177 -8.28 -7.05 -11.81
N ALA A 178 -7.85 -8.31 -11.65
CA ALA A 178 -8.03 -9.08 -10.43
C ALA A 178 -7.66 -8.31 -9.16
N LEU A 179 -8.20 -8.73 -8.02
CA LEU A 179 -7.92 -8.14 -6.70
C LEU A 179 -6.41 -8.09 -6.45
N VAL A 180 -5.83 -6.91 -6.65
CA VAL A 180 -4.45 -6.63 -6.27
C VAL A 180 -4.46 -6.28 -4.80
N ASP A 181 -3.68 -7.02 -4.02
CA ASP A 181 -3.58 -6.76 -2.59
C ASP A 181 -2.67 -5.55 -2.34
N PHE A 182 -3.28 -4.45 -1.88
CA PHE A 182 -2.60 -3.22 -1.47
C PHE A 182 -2.38 -3.13 0.04
N SER A 183 -2.69 -4.18 0.80
CA SER A 183 -2.42 -4.22 2.23
C SER A 183 -0.92 -4.19 2.52
N LYS A 184 -0.57 -3.59 3.65
CA LYS A 184 0.80 -3.53 4.17
C LYS A 184 0.78 -4.18 5.54
N ASP A 185 1.72 -5.08 5.78
CA ASP A 185 1.98 -5.55 7.13
C ASP A 185 2.59 -4.42 7.97
N THR A 186 2.51 -4.55 9.29
CA THR A 186 2.95 -3.51 10.23
C THR A 186 4.42 -3.15 10.03
N GLY A 187 5.26 -4.13 9.74
CA GLY A 187 6.68 -3.89 9.48
C GLY A 187 6.89 -3.02 8.24
N MET A 188 6.13 -3.29 7.18
CA MET A 188 6.14 -2.53 5.93
C MET A 188 5.61 -1.11 6.14
N THR A 189 4.54 -0.94 6.92
CA THR A 189 3.99 0.37 7.27
C THR A 189 5.01 1.20 8.06
N LEU A 190 5.71 0.61 9.04
CA LEU A 190 6.76 1.29 9.80
C LEU A 190 7.94 1.70 8.92
N LEU A 191 8.33 0.84 7.97
CA LEU A 191 9.39 1.11 7.02
C LEU A 191 9.00 2.27 6.09
N ASP A 192 7.79 2.24 5.51
CA ASP A 192 7.29 3.33 4.67
C ASP A 192 7.09 4.65 5.43
N MET A 193 6.83 4.59 6.74
CA MET A 193 6.79 5.75 7.62
C MET A 193 8.17 6.33 7.95
N GLY A 194 9.24 5.62 7.58
CA GLY A 194 10.60 5.95 7.93
C GLY A 194 10.92 5.81 9.42
N MET A 195 10.19 4.94 10.12
CA MET A 195 10.45 4.65 11.54
C MET A 195 11.47 3.53 11.74
N VAL A 196 11.59 2.63 10.76
CA VAL A 196 12.53 1.52 10.77
C VAL A 196 13.21 1.44 9.41
N ASP A 197 14.45 0.95 9.37
CA ASP A 197 15.11 0.63 8.11
C ASP A 197 14.96 -0.86 7.74
N GLN A 198 15.40 -1.19 6.52
CA GLN A 198 15.31 -2.55 5.98
C GLN A 198 16.10 -3.58 6.81
N VAL A 199 17.23 -3.17 7.41
CA VAL A 199 18.09 -4.06 8.19
C VAL A 199 17.38 -4.43 9.50
N MET A 200 16.93 -3.41 10.24
CA MET A 200 16.16 -3.54 11.46
C MET A 200 14.91 -4.40 11.24
N LEU A 201 14.14 -4.13 10.18
CA LEU A 201 12.95 -4.92 9.86
C LEU A 201 13.29 -6.39 9.56
N SER A 202 14.38 -6.66 8.84
CA SER A 202 14.80 -8.04 8.53
C SER A 202 15.17 -8.80 9.80
N GLU A 203 15.89 -8.15 10.72
CA GLU A 203 16.31 -8.73 11.99
C GLU A 203 15.13 -8.97 12.92
N ALA A 204 14.21 -8.00 12.98
CA ALA A 204 12.99 -8.09 13.77
C ALA A 204 12.11 -9.25 13.29
N ARG A 205 11.89 -9.40 11.98
CA ARG A 205 11.14 -10.55 11.41
C ARG A 205 11.78 -11.88 11.76
N ARG A 206 13.12 -11.98 11.67
CA ARG A 206 13.86 -13.20 12.04
C ARG A 206 13.68 -13.53 13.53
N LEU A 207 13.77 -12.52 14.39
CA LEU A 207 13.60 -12.68 15.83
C LEU A 207 12.17 -13.05 16.22
N ALA A 208 11.18 -12.35 15.64
CA ALA A 208 9.75 -12.58 15.82
C ALA A 208 9.38 -14.02 15.46
N ARG A 209 9.81 -14.51 14.30
CA ARG A 209 9.61 -15.91 13.87
C ARG A 209 10.23 -16.91 14.84
N ARG A 210 11.46 -16.67 15.31
CA ARG A 210 12.15 -17.57 16.26
C ARG A 210 11.43 -17.63 17.62
N LYS A 211 10.92 -16.49 18.10
CA LYS A 211 10.23 -16.39 19.39
C LYS A 211 8.72 -16.64 19.29
N LYS A 212 8.16 -16.82 18.08
CA LYS A 212 6.71 -16.87 17.82
C LYS A 212 5.97 -15.65 18.40
N LEU A 213 6.49 -14.47 18.13
CA LEU A 213 5.90 -13.20 18.57
C LEU A 213 5.43 -12.39 17.36
N PRO A 214 4.44 -11.51 17.52
CA PRO A 214 4.13 -10.47 16.54
C PRO A 214 5.36 -9.62 16.20
N VAL A 215 5.51 -9.22 14.94
CA VAL A 215 6.65 -8.40 14.48
C VAL A 215 6.67 -7.04 15.18
N ILE A 216 5.49 -6.44 15.38
CA ILE A 216 5.34 -5.16 16.09
C ILE A 216 5.89 -5.20 17.52
N LYS A 217 5.75 -6.33 18.21
CA LYS A 217 6.28 -6.50 19.56
C LYS A 217 7.80 -6.39 19.61
N VAL A 218 8.48 -6.88 18.58
CA VAL A 218 9.94 -6.79 18.47
C VAL A 218 10.36 -5.38 18.07
N LEU A 219 9.67 -4.79 17.08
CA LEU A 219 10.01 -3.46 16.57
C LEU A 219 9.79 -2.37 17.63
N ARG A 220 8.68 -2.42 18.37
CA ARG A 220 8.39 -1.39 19.39
C ARG A 220 9.46 -1.31 20.48
N GLU A 221 10.07 -2.44 20.86
CA GLU A 221 11.13 -2.49 21.88
C GLU A 221 12.42 -1.79 21.40
N GLN A 222 12.57 -1.61 20.08
CA GLN A 222 13.70 -0.95 19.44
C GLN A 222 13.39 0.51 19.06
N LEU A 223 12.12 0.90 19.07
CA LEU A 223 11.67 2.26 18.78
C LEU A 223 11.66 3.09 20.06
N ASN A 224 12.30 4.27 20.02
CA ASN A 224 12.23 5.24 21.11
C ASN A 224 10.98 6.11 20.98
N MET A 225 9.79 5.50 21.07
CA MET A 225 8.50 6.17 20.89
C MET A 225 7.48 5.63 21.88
N GLU A 226 6.58 6.49 22.34
CA GLU A 226 5.46 6.10 23.20
C GLU A 226 4.46 5.21 22.43
N ASP A 227 4.03 4.10 23.06
CA ASP A 227 3.09 3.14 22.48
C ASP A 227 1.82 3.81 21.96
N ALA A 228 1.24 4.77 22.70
CA ALA A 228 0.03 5.47 22.26
C ALA A 228 0.24 6.26 20.96
N THR A 229 1.43 6.87 20.77
CA THR A 229 1.77 7.59 19.54
C THR A 229 2.01 6.63 18.39
N LEU A 230 2.76 5.55 18.64
CA LEU A 230 3.05 4.50 17.65
C LEU A 230 1.76 3.86 17.11
N TYR A 231 0.91 3.38 18.03
CA TYR A 231 -0.30 2.65 17.69
C TYR A 231 -1.34 3.55 17.02
N ARG A 232 -1.47 4.83 17.44
CA ARG A 232 -2.33 5.80 16.74
C ARG A 232 -1.90 6.00 15.29
N ARG A 233 -0.59 6.16 15.03
CA ARG A 233 -0.06 6.30 13.67
C ARG A 233 -0.27 5.04 12.84
N LEU A 234 -0.03 3.86 13.40
CA LEU A 234 -0.29 2.59 12.72
C LEU A 234 -1.76 2.42 12.35
N ALA A 235 -2.67 2.79 13.25
CA ALA A 235 -4.10 2.74 12.96
C ALA A 235 -4.47 3.69 11.82
N GLU A 236 -3.98 4.94 11.86
CA GLU A 236 -4.20 5.92 10.79
C GLU A 236 -3.70 5.41 9.43
N GLU A 237 -2.47 4.88 9.37
CA GLU A 237 -1.89 4.37 8.12
C GLU A 237 -2.63 3.14 7.56
N ASN A 238 -3.12 2.27 8.44
CA ASN A 238 -3.79 1.03 8.03
C ASN A 238 -5.32 1.21 7.88
N GLY A 239 -5.84 2.42 8.02
CA GLY A 239 -7.29 2.68 7.96
C GLY A 239 -8.08 2.01 9.09
N MET A 240 -7.44 1.78 10.23
CA MET A 240 -8.03 1.21 11.44
C MET A 240 -8.41 2.31 12.44
N THR A 241 -9.30 1.98 13.37
CA THR A 241 -9.59 2.85 14.51
C THR A 241 -8.61 2.57 15.63
N PHE A 242 -7.98 3.62 16.19
CA PHE A 242 -7.30 3.55 17.48
C PHE A 242 -8.23 4.08 18.58
N SER A 243 -8.33 3.38 19.72
CA SER A 243 -9.12 3.85 20.86
C SER A 243 -8.42 3.49 22.18
N PRO A 244 -8.36 4.41 23.17
CA PRO A 244 -7.89 4.10 24.50
C PRO A 244 -8.86 3.17 25.24
N VAL A 245 -8.33 2.38 26.18
CA VAL A 245 -9.14 1.39 26.93
C VAL A 245 -10.37 1.97 27.63
N ASP A 246 -10.28 3.19 28.16
CA ASP A 246 -11.38 3.80 28.93
C ASP A 246 -12.62 4.08 28.06
N GLU A 247 -12.45 4.24 26.74
CA GLU A 247 -13.55 4.36 25.77
C GLU A 247 -14.14 3.00 25.38
N LEU A 248 -13.36 1.92 25.50
CA LEU A 248 -13.77 0.58 25.09
C LEU A 248 -14.43 -0.21 26.22
N LEU A 249 -14.01 -0.01 27.46
CA LEU A 249 -14.55 -0.72 28.63
C LEU A 249 -16.09 -0.73 28.71
N PRO A 250 -16.81 0.39 28.45
CA PRO A 250 -18.28 0.39 28.49
C PRO A 250 -18.95 -0.46 27.40
N ARG A 251 -18.23 -0.77 26.32
CA ARG A 251 -18.74 -1.51 25.16
C ARG A 251 -18.55 -3.03 25.27
N VAL A 252 -17.72 -3.46 26.21
CA VAL A 252 -17.39 -4.87 26.42
C VAL A 252 -18.63 -5.67 26.81
N GLN A 253 -18.92 -6.72 26.06
CA GLN A 253 -19.94 -7.73 26.34
C GLN A 253 -19.25 -9.03 26.77
N PRO A 254 -19.07 -9.29 28.09
CA PRO A 254 -18.25 -10.41 28.57
C PRO A 254 -18.71 -11.78 28.06
N GLN A 255 -20.00 -11.94 27.77
CA GLN A 255 -20.57 -13.19 27.25
C GLN A 255 -19.99 -13.57 25.87
N LEU A 256 -19.49 -12.61 25.10
CA LEU A 256 -18.84 -12.89 23.81
C LEU A 256 -17.54 -13.69 23.99
N MET A 257 -16.86 -13.56 25.13
CA MET A 257 -15.65 -14.35 25.43
C MET A 257 -15.96 -15.85 25.49
N GLU A 258 -17.16 -16.23 25.93
CA GLU A 258 -17.59 -17.63 26.06
C GLU A 258 -17.72 -18.33 24.70
N ALA A 259 -17.92 -17.56 23.62
CA ALA A 259 -18.02 -18.08 22.26
C ALA A 259 -16.68 -18.55 21.68
N PHE A 260 -15.56 -18.21 22.30
CA PHE A 260 -14.21 -18.52 21.83
C PHE A 260 -13.39 -19.25 22.89
N SER A 261 -12.47 -20.11 22.47
CA SER A 261 -11.49 -20.64 23.41
C SER A 261 -10.48 -19.56 23.81
N ARG A 262 -10.08 -19.53 25.08
CA ARG A 262 -9.07 -18.57 25.58
C ARG A 262 -7.76 -18.65 24.80
N SER A 263 -7.28 -19.86 24.52
CA SER A 263 -6.05 -20.07 23.75
C SER A 263 -6.13 -19.51 22.34
N PHE A 264 -7.32 -19.56 21.71
CA PHE A 264 -7.54 -18.97 20.39
C PHE A 264 -7.45 -17.44 20.44
N LEU A 265 -8.13 -16.81 21.40
CA LEU A 265 -8.12 -15.36 21.58
C LEU A 265 -6.71 -14.83 21.89
N ASP A 266 -5.99 -15.52 22.79
CA ASP A 266 -4.61 -15.18 23.17
C ASP A 266 -3.66 -15.34 21.97
N SER A 267 -3.74 -16.47 21.24
CA SER A 267 -2.85 -16.71 20.10
C SER A 267 -3.08 -15.74 18.94
N HIS A 268 -4.31 -15.22 18.78
CA HIS A 268 -4.65 -14.26 17.73
C HIS A 268 -4.53 -12.81 18.20
N HIS A 269 -4.21 -12.56 19.48
CA HIS A 269 -4.16 -11.21 20.04
C HIS A 269 -5.47 -10.44 19.84
N ILE A 270 -6.60 -11.08 20.12
CA ILE A 270 -7.95 -10.54 19.87
C ILE A 270 -8.82 -10.63 21.12
N ILE A 271 -9.58 -9.56 21.40
CA ILE A 271 -10.62 -9.52 22.45
C ILE A 271 -11.94 -9.09 21.81
N PRO A 272 -12.97 -9.97 21.75
CA PRO A 272 -14.32 -9.61 21.38
C PRO A 272 -14.88 -8.51 22.30
N LEU A 273 -15.39 -7.42 21.71
CA LEU A 273 -15.95 -6.30 22.47
C LEU A 273 -17.47 -6.29 22.41
N GLU A 274 -18.05 -6.19 21.22
CA GLU A 274 -19.50 -6.10 21.01
C GLU A 274 -19.89 -6.68 19.65
N VAL A 275 -21.16 -7.05 19.51
CA VAL A 275 -21.76 -7.38 18.22
C VAL A 275 -22.90 -6.41 17.92
N SER A 276 -22.89 -5.83 16.71
CA SER A 276 -23.97 -4.99 16.19
C SER A 276 -24.30 -5.39 14.76
N GLU A 277 -25.56 -5.74 14.49
CA GLU A 277 -26.02 -6.12 13.14
C GLU A 277 -25.13 -7.19 12.47
N ARG A 278 -24.80 -8.27 13.21
CA ARG A 278 -23.87 -9.34 12.78
C ARG A 278 -22.43 -8.88 12.49
N ASN A 279 -22.06 -7.66 12.84
CA ASN A 279 -20.67 -7.19 12.81
C ASN A 279 -20.05 -7.36 14.20
N LEU A 280 -18.96 -8.10 14.28
CA LEU A 280 -18.19 -8.26 15.52
C LEU A 280 -17.13 -7.17 15.61
N LEU A 281 -17.14 -6.39 16.69
CA LEU A 281 -16.04 -5.49 17.04
C LEU A 281 -15.05 -6.22 17.92
N VAL A 282 -13.75 -6.12 17.60
CA VAL A 282 -12.68 -6.70 18.41
C VAL A 282 -11.59 -5.69 18.73
N ALA A 283 -11.01 -5.75 19.93
CA ALA A 283 -9.76 -5.07 20.25
C ALA A 283 -8.57 -5.96 19.91
N THR A 284 -7.48 -5.36 19.44
CA THR A 284 -6.20 -6.05 19.22
C THR A 284 -5.01 -5.11 19.49
N ASP A 285 -3.90 -5.66 19.99
CA ASP A 285 -2.60 -4.98 20.05
C ASP A 285 -1.65 -5.40 18.91
N ASP A 286 -2.13 -6.21 17.98
CA ASP A 286 -1.42 -6.64 16.79
C ASP A 286 -2.22 -6.23 15.54
N PRO A 287 -1.81 -5.18 14.80
CA PRO A 287 -2.51 -4.80 13.57
C PRO A 287 -2.54 -5.92 12.53
N ASP A 288 -1.55 -6.82 12.54
CA ASP A 288 -1.42 -7.93 11.58
C ASP A 288 -2.24 -9.17 11.99
N SER A 289 -2.96 -9.12 13.12
CA SER A 289 -3.82 -10.21 13.59
C SER A 289 -4.88 -10.59 12.54
N SER A 290 -4.96 -11.90 12.23
CA SER A 290 -5.96 -12.43 11.30
C SER A 290 -7.31 -12.60 11.99
N VAL A 291 -8.37 -12.20 11.29
CA VAL A 291 -9.78 -12.38 11.70
C VAL A 291 -10.52 -13.38 10.81
N GLU A 292 -9.85 -13.97 9.82
CA GLU A 292 -10.48 -14.90 8.87
C GLU A 292 -11.06 -16.13 9.57
N ASP A 293 -10.35 -16.66 10.55
CA ASP A 293 -10.80 -17.86 11.26
C ASP A 293 -12.06 -17.56 12.09
N ILE A 294 -12.21 -16.33 12.60
CA ILE A 294 -13.45 -15.91 13.27
C ILE A 294 -14.62 -15.92 12.29
N LEU A 295 -14.42 -15.36 11.09
CA LEU A 295 -15.44 -15.35 10.03
C LEU A 295 -15.79 -16.75 9.52
N ARG A 296 -14.85 -17.71 9.57
CA ARG A 296 -15.11 -19.12 9.22
C ARG A 296 -15.89 -19.86 10.30
N MET A 297 -15.64 -19.55 11.56
CA MET A 297 -16.23 -20.25 12.70
C MET A 297 -17.59 -19.67 13.13
N HIS A 298 -17.86 -18.40 12.84
CA HIS A 298 -19.04 -17.69 13.35
C HIS A 298 -19.79 -16.97 12.22
N PRO A 299 -21.12 -16.84 12.33
CA PRO A 299 -21.98 -16.27 11.27
C PRO A 299 -21.98 -14.73 11.29
N TYR A 300 -20.81 -14.11 11.42
CA TYR A 300 -20.64 -12.67 11.34
C TYR A 300 -20.48 -12.23 9.88
N ASP A 301 -21.09 -11.09 9.54
CA ASP A 301 -20.96 -10.50 8.21
C ASP A 301 -19.60 -9.80 8.07
N ARG A 302 -19.08 -9.26 9.17
CA ARG A 302 -17.77 -8.61 9.23
C ARG A 302 -17.17 -8.70 10.63
N VAL A 303 -15.84 -8.72 10.70
CA VAL A 303 -15.08 -8.45 11.93
C VAL A 303 -14.33 -7.13 11.76
N VAL A 304 -14.57 -6.19 12.68
CA VAL A 304 -13.95 -4.86 12.69
C VAL A 304 -12.93 -4.81 13.83
N LYS A 305 -11.68 -4.51 13.49
CA LYS A 305 -10.59 -4.37 14.46
C LYS A 305 -10.50 -2.92 14.95
N VAL A 306 -10.39 -2.76 16.26
CA VAL A 306 -9.95 -1.54 16.95
C VAL A 306 -8.57 -1.82 17.53
N LEU A 307 -7.63 -0.94 17.21
CA LEU A 307 -6.27 -1.05 17.67
C LEU A 307 -6.13 -0.38 19.04
N VAL A 308 -5.51 -1.08 19.99
CA VAL A 308 -5.21 -0.62 21.35
C VAL A 308 -3.72 -0.78 21.65
N THR A 309 -3.20 -0.06 22.65
CA THR A 309 -1.81 -0.29 23.09
C THR A 309 -1.66 -1.66 23.76
N PRO A 310 -0.46 -2.26 23.85
CA PRO A 310 -0.27 -3.54 24.54
C PRO A 310 -0.65 -3.49 26.02
N ASN A 311 -0.45 -2.34 26.68
CA ASN A 311 -0.88 -2.15 28.06
C ASN A 311 -2.42 -2.10 28.18
N ASP A 312 -3.08 -1.42 27.25
CA ASP A 312 -4.54 -1.34 27.20
C ASP A 312 -5.17 -2.70 26.85
N PHE A 313 -4.56 -3.46 25.95
CA PHE A 313 -4.96 -4.83 25.66
C PHE A 313 -4.90 -5.71 26.91
N LYS A 314 -3.80 -5.62 27.68
CA LYS A 314 -3.67 -6.35 28.94
C LYS A 314 -4.74 -5.93 29.95
N ARG A 315 -5.03 -4.62 30.07
CA ARG A 315 -6.09 -4.09 30.95
C ARG A 315 -7.47 -4.63 30.54
N LEU A 316 -7.78 -4.61 29.25
CA LEU A 316 -9.02 -5.19 28.71
C LEU A 316 -9.10 -6.68 29.04
N TRP A 317 -8.04 -7.43 28.76
CA TRP A 317 -7.96 -8.87 29.01
C TRP A 317 -8.28 -9.22 30.46
N THR A 318 -7.69 -8.50 31.43
CA THR A 318 -7.96 -8.72 32.86
C THR A 318 -9.35 -8.31 33.31
N THR A 319 -10.05 -7.48 32.53
CA THR A 319 -11.41 -7.01 32.88
C THR A 319 -12.49 -7.95 32.34
N VAL A 320 -12.19 -8.66 31.25
CA VAL A 320 -13.07 -9.68 30.65
C VAL A 320 -12.83 -11.08 31.16
N GLU A 321 -11.81 -11.26 32.01
CA GLU A 321 -11.49 -12.52 32.70
C GLU A 321 -12.43 -12.80 33.87
#